data_AF-A0A838S079-F1
#
_entry.id   AF-A0A838S079-F1
#
_cell.length_a   1.000
_cell.length_b   1.000
_cell.length_c   1.000
_cell.angle_alpha   90.00
_cell.angle_beta   90.00
_cell.angle_gamma   90.00
#
_symmetry.space_group_name_H-M   'P 1'
#
loop_
_entity.id
_entity.type
_entity.pdbx_description
1 polymer ?
#
loop_
_entity_poly.entity_id
_entity_poly.type
_entity_poly.pdbx_seq_one_letter_code
_entity_poly.pdbx_strand_id
1 'polypeptide(L)'
;FLDSGGYEAAKDTELSDFGDKEHAPKPWNQGMHEAQLAKWCPSVPSVLISYDHPKERLPIKEQIERAKSMAPGLSGFLREILLKPETTRETLLQLPAIIQNIHRLADFDVIGMTEKEVGNSIFNRMQNIAKLRLALDNAGLHTPIHVFGSLDTVTTPMYFLAGADIFDGLTWLRFAFHDGHTFINKITVR
;
A
#
# COMPACT_ATOMS: atom_id res chain seq x y z
N PHE A 1 -7.11 8.71 3.08
CA PHE A 1 -6.96 7.31 2.63
C PHE A 1 -7.70 6.43 3.61
N LEU A 2 -8.55 5.53 3.12
CA LEU A 2 -9.15 4.46 3.92
C LEU A 2 -8.50 3.16 3.49
N ASP A 3 -7.69 2.59 4.39
CA ASP A 3 -6.95 1.34 4.18
C ASP A 3 -7.89 0.13 4.07
N SER A 4 -7.43 -0.91 3.38
CA SER A 4 -8.13 -2.19 3.22
C SER A 4 -8.20 -3.00 4.52
N GLY A 5 -7.30 -2.74 5.48
CA GLY A 5 -7.13 -3.53 6.71
C GLY A 5 -6.34 -4.83 6.51
N GLY A 6 -5.70 -5.01 5.35
CA GLY A 6 -4.93 -6.23 5.03
C GLY A 6 -3.71 -6.42 5.92
N TYR A 7 -3.09 -5.31 6.37
CA TYR A 7 -1.96 -5.32 7.31
C TYR A 7 -2.38 -5.84 8.69
N GLU A 8 -3.47 -5.32 9.26
CA GLU A 8 -3.99 -5.72 10.57
C GLU A 8 -4.52 -7.16 10.59
N ALA A 9 -4.97 -7.67 9.43
CA ALA A 9 -5.36 -9.06 9.28
C ALA A 9 -4.17 -10.03 9.20
N ALA A 10 -2.95 -9.53 9.00
CA ALA A 10 -1.74 -10.35 8.95
C ALA A 10 -1.30 -10.80 10.36
N LYS A 11 -0.71 -11.99 10.44
CA LYS A 11 -0.10 -12.53 11.67
C LYS A 11 1.40 -12.24 11.78
N ASP A 12 2.00 -11.65 10.75
CA ASP A 12 3.44 -11.45 10.73
C ASP A 12 3.82 -10.35 11.70
N THR A 13 4.63 -10.70 12.69
CA THR A 13 5.44 -9.76 13.46
C THR A 13 6.43 -9.10 12.50
N GLU A 14 6.14 -7.88 12.05
CA GLU A 14 7.14 -7.08 11.37
C GLU A 14 8.28 -6.73 12.34
N LEU A 15 9.51 -6.80 11.84
CA LEU A 15 10.71 -6.40 12.59
C LEU A 15 10.70 -4.90 13.00
N SER A 16 9.81 -4.11 12.39
CA SER A 16 9.55 -2.70 12.70
C SER A 16 8.64 -2.51 13.92
N ASP A 17 7.90 -3.55 14.33
CA ASP A 17 7.02 -3.51 15.48
C ASP A 17 7.83 -3.74 16.77
N PHE A 18 8.36 -2.64 17.31
CA PHE A 18 8.95 -2.62 18.64
C PHE A 18 7.88 -2.84 19.72
N GLY A 19 7.71 -4.10 20.14
CA GLY A 19 6.90 -4.51 21.28
C GLY A 19 6.12 -5.79 21.03
N ASP A 20 6.13 -6.71 22.01
CA ASP A 20 5.24 -7.88 22.02
C ASP A 20 3.79 -7.41 21.95
N LYS A 21 3.11 -7.72 20.84
CA LYS A 21 1.66 -7.63 20.77
C LYS A 21 1.09 -9.04 20.78
N GLU A 22 0.35 -9.38 21.82
CA GLU A 22 -0.62 -10.48 21.85
C GLU A 22 -1.80 -10.20 20.89
N HIS A 23 -1.55 -9.69 19.68
CA HIS A 23 -2.60 -9.38 18.72
C HIS A 23 -2.94 -10.64 17.92
N ALA A 24 -4.08 -11.24 18.25
CA ALA A 24 -4.69 -12.26 17.40
C ALA A 24 -5.57 -11.56 16.36
N PRO A 25 -5.22 -11.60 15.07
CA PRO A 25 -6.04 -10.97 14.04
C PRO A 25 -7.43 -11.60 14.01
N LYS A 26 -8.45 -10.74 13.96
CA LYS A 26 -9.84 -11.16 13.79
C LYS A 26 -10.08 -11.60 12.34
N PRO A 27 -11.13 -12.39 12.06
CA PRO A 27 -11.53 -12.68 10.69
C PRO A 27 -11.74 -11.38 9.90
N TRP A 28 -11.12 -11.30 8.73
CA TRP A 28 -11.25 -10.18 7.81
C TRP A 28 -11.26 -10.73 6.39
N ASN A 29 -12.33 -10.46 5.64
CA ASN A 29 -12.51 -10.93 4.27
C ASN A 29 -13.04 -9.80 3.38
N GLN A 30 -13.05 -10.02 2.06
CA GLN A 30 -13.53 -9.03 1.09
C GLN A 30 -14.95 -8.52 1.39
N GLY A 31 -15.88 -9.40 1.75
CA GLY A 31 -17.27 -9.02 2.03
C GLY A 31 -17.39 -8.11 3.27
N MET A 32 -16.53 -8.29 4.27
CA MET A 32 -16.47 -7.41 5.44
C MET A 32 -15.93 -6.02 5.08
N HIS A 33 -14.90 -5.97 4.23
CA HIS A 33 -14.37 -4.72 3.70
C HIS A 33 -15.44 -3.96 2.88
N GLU A 34 -16.14 -4.65 1.97
CA GLU A 34 -17.24 -4.06 1.18
C GLU A 34 -18.39 -3.55 2.06
N ALA A 35 -18.75 -4.30 3.11
CA ALA A 35 -19.77 -3.87 4.07
C ALA A 35 -19.36 -2.62 4.85
N GLN A 36 -18.06 -2.43 5.09
CA GLN A 36 -17.53 -1.21 5.72
C GLN A 36 -17.58 -0.03 4.75
N LEU A 37 -17.16 -0.23 3.49
CA LEU A 37 -17.21 0.80 2.45
C LEU A 37 -18.65 1.28 2.21
N ALA A 38 -19.64 0.38 2.19
CA ALA A 38 -21.05 0.72 1.99
C ALA A 38 -21.62 1.63 3.09
N LYS A 39 -21.04 1.61 4.30
CA LYS A 39 -21.45 2.44 5.44
C LYS A 39 -20.60 3.71 5.56
N TRP A 40 -19.53 3.82 4.79
CA TRP A 40 -18.58 4.91 4.90
C TRP A 40 -19.14 6.18 4.25
N CYS A 41 -19.30 7.23 5.05
CA CYS A 41 -19.81 8.53 4.61
C CYS A 41 -18.86 9.63 5.10
N PRO A 42 -17.72 9.85 4.42
CA PRO A 42 -16.76 10.84 4.87
C PRO A 42 -17.27 12.26 4.56
N SER A 43 -16.94 13.20 5.43
CA SER A 43 -17.18 14.63 5.20
C SER A 43 -16.11 15.30 4.34
N VAL A 44 -15.06 14.57 3.95
CA VAL A 44 -13.89 15.06 3.22
C VAL A 44 -13.58 14.17 2.02
N PRO A 45 -12.97 14.71 0.94
CA PRO A 45 -12.46 13.92 -0.17
C PRO A 45 -11.60 12.77 0.34
N SER A 46 -11.91 11.55 -0.11
CA SER A 46 -11.32 10.33 0.42
C SER A 46 -10.88 9.42 -0.72
N VAL A 47 -9.74 8.75 -0.52
CA VAL A 47 -9.23 7.70 -1.39
C VAL A 47 -9.54 6.35 -0.75
N LEU A 48 -10.19 5.45 -1.50
CA LEU A 48 -10.48 4.08 -1.08
C LEU A 48 -9.41 3.14 -1.62
N ILE A 49 -8.78 2.36 -0.75
CA ILE A 49 -7.74 1.40 -1.12
C ILE A 49 -8.37 0.04 -1.42
N SER A 50 -7.94 -0.60 -2.51
CA SER A 50 -8.44 -1.91 -2.91
C SER A 50 -8.18 -2.98 -1.87
N TYR A 51 -9.13 -3.88 -1.67
CA TYR A 51 -8.99 -5.00 -0.75
C TYR A 51 -7.76 -5.87 -1.07
N ASP A 52 -6.97 -6.16 -0.04
CA ASP A 52 -5.91 -7.15 -0.05
C ASP A 52 -5.93 -8.00 1.23
N HIS A 53 -5.33 -9.19 1.15
CA HIS A 53 -5.16 -10.05 2.31
C HIS A 53 -3.97 -11.00 2.10
N PRO A 54 -3.11 -11.23 3.12
CA PRO A 54 -1.89 -12.03 2.97
C PRO A 54 -2.11 -13.46 2.48
N LYS A 55 -3.30 -14.03 2.73
CA LYS A 55 -3.67 -15.37 2.27
C LYS A 55 -4.38 -15.39 0.91
N GLU A 56 -4.70 -14.22 0.36
CA GLU A 56 -5.45 -14.08 -0.89
C GLU A 56 -4.59 -13.29 -1.88
N ARG A 57 -3.70 -14.01 -2.56
CA ARG A 57 -2.85 -13.49 -3.63
C ARG A 57 -3.45 -13.89 -4.98
N LEU A 58 -3.51 -12.95 -5.89
CA LEU A 58 -4.17 -13.07 -7.19
C LEU A 58 -3.24 -12.58 -8.29
N PRO A 59 -3.33 -13.12 -9.52
CA PRO A 59 -2.65 -12.53 -10.67
C PRO A 59 -2.97 -11.04 -10.83
N ILE A 60 -2.04 -10.25 -11.36
CA ILE A 60 -2.21 -8.78 -11.50
C ILE A 60 -3.52 -8.44 -12.21
N LYS A 61 -3.86 -9.20 -13.26
CA LYS A 61 -5.10 -9.00 -14.01
C LYS A 61 -6.36 -9.12 -13.13
N GLU A 62 -6.37 -10.08 -12.21
CA GLU A 62 -7.50 -10.32 -11.31
C GLU A 62 -7.52 -9.32 -10.15
N GLN A 63 -6.35 -8.87 -9.66
CA GLN A 63 -6.27 -7.77 -8.70
C GLN A 63 -6.94 -6.50 -9.26
N ILE A 64 -6.64 -6.17 -10.53
CA ILE A 64 -7.23 -5.01 -11.23
C ILE A 64 -8.76 -5.14 -11.33
N GLU A 65 -9.27 -6.30 -11.76
CA GLU A 65 -10.73 -6.48 -11.90
C GLU A 65 -11.44 -6.43 -10.54
N ARG A 66 -10.85 -7.05 -9.50
CA ARG A 66 -11.38 -6.97 -8.14
C ARG A 66 -11.43 -5.52 -7.64
N ALA A 67 -10.34 -4.77 -7.81
CA ALA A 67 -10.26 -3.38 -7.40
C ALA A 67 -11.25 -2.48 -8.18
N LYS A 68 -11.48 -2.74 -9.47
CA LYS A 68 -12.51 -2.04 -10.27
C LYS A 68 -13.92 -2.27 -9.75
N SER A 69 -14.24 -3.52 -9.37
CA SER A 69 -15.56 -3.89 -8.85
C SER A 69 -15.84 -3.39 -7.43
N MET A 70 -14.84 -2.83 -6.75
CA MET A 70 -14.97 -2.32 -5.39
C MET A 70 -15.95 -1.15 -5.31
N ALA A 71 -16.67 -1.08 -4.19
CA ALA A 71 -17.54 0.04 -3.84
C ALA A 71 -18.55 0.37 -4.97
N PRO A 72 -19.34 -0.62 -5.46
CA PRO A 72 -20.27 -0.39 -6.55
C PRO A 72 -21.32 0.66 -6.16
N GLY A 73 -21.52 1.67 -7.02
CA GLY A 73 -22.49 2.74 -6.80
C GLY A 73 -22.04 3.86 -5.86
N LEU A 74 -20.86 3.75 -5.24
CA LEU A 74 -20.26 4.85 -4.47
C LEU A 74 -19.56 5.83 -5.42
N SER A 75 -19.98 7.10 -5.39
CA SER A 75 -19.40 8.21 -6.15
C SER A 75 -18.78 9.26 -5.24
N GLY A 76 -17.89 10.10 -5.75
CA GLY A 76 -17.25 11.17 -4.97
C GLY A 76 -16.02 10.71 -4.18
N PHE A 77 -15.50 9.53 -4.52
CA PHE A 77 -14.27 8.98 -3.95
C PHE A 77 -13.24 8.77 -5.06
N LEU A 78 -11.98 8.94 -4.70
CA LEU A 78 -10.86 8.48 -5.51
C LEU A 78 -10.57 7.00 -5.17
N ARG A 79 -9.97 6.28 -6.12
CA ARG A 79 -9.68 4.85 -5.98
C ARG A 79 -8.19 4.61 -6.11
N GLU A 80 -7.68 3.82 -5.19
CA GLU A 80 -6.31 3.34 -5.19
C GLU A 80 -6.29 1.82 -5.33
N ILE A 81 -5.51 1.31 -6.28
CA ILE A 81 -5.18 -0.11 -6.32
C ILE A 81 -3.91 -0.35 -5.51
N LEU A 82 -3.99 -1.22 -4.50
CA LEU A 82 -2.82 -1.73 -3.79
C LEU A 82 -2.34 -3.02 -4.47
N LEU A 83 -1.28 -2.90 -5.26
CA LEU A 83 -0.67 -4.04 -5.94
C LEU A 83 0.07 -4.93 -4.94
N LYS A 84 -0.18 -6.24 -5.05
CA LYS A 84 0.42 -7.29 -4.22
C LYS A 84 1.10 -8.37 -5.06
N PRO A 85 2.00 -9.18 -4.48
CA PRO A 85 2.53 -10.38 -5.16
C PRO A 85 1.40 -11.27 -5.69
N GLU A 86 1.66 -12.02 -6.77
CA GLU A 86 0.61 -12.78 -7.46
C GLU A 86 0.27 -14.09 -6.76
N THR A 87 1.24 -14.64 -6.00
CA THR A 87 1.09 -15.90 -5.28
C THR A 87 1.53 -15.79 -3.82
N THR A 88 1.10 -16.73 -2.97
CA THR A 88 1.48 -16.80 -1.55
C THR A 88 2.94 -17.21 -1.32
N ARG A 89 3.65 -17.65 -2.37
CA ARG A 89 5.08 -18.00 -2.30
C ARG A 89 5.99 -16.82 -2.63
N GLU A 90 5.44 -15.80 -3.28
CA GLU A 90 6.17 -14.61 -3.68
C GLU A 90 6.11 -13.56 -2.57
N THR A 91 7.26 -12.96 -2.29
CA THR A 91 7.39 -11.85 -1.35
C THR A 91 7.51 -10.50 -2.06
N LEU A 92 7.82 -10.50 -3.35
CA LEU A 92 8.05 -9.31 -4.16
C LEU A 92 7.03 -9.20 -5.30
N LEU A 93 6.77 -7.95 -5.71
CA LEU A 93 5.95 -7.63 -6.86
C LEU A 93 6.59 -8.10 -8.17
N GLN A 94 5.77 -8.64 -9.06
CA GLN A 94 6.16 -8.99 -10.41
C GLN A 94 6.02 -7.78 -11.34
N LEU A 95 7.01 -6.88 -11.34
CA LEU A 95 6.99 -5.68 -12.20
C LEU A 95 6.72 -5.98 -13.69
N PRO A 96 7.28 -7.05 -14.30
CA PRO A 96 6.94 -7.38 -15.69
C PRO A 96 5.44 -7.61 -15.91
N ALA A 97 4.76 -8.30 -14.98
CA ALA A 97 3.31 -8.54 -15.07
C ALA A 97 2.51 -7.24 -14.87
N ILE A 98 2.97 -6.34 -13.99
CA ILE A 98 2.37 -5.02 -13.79
C ILE A 98 2.49 -4.18 -15.08
N ILE A 99 3.69 -4.11 -15.67
CA ILE A 99 3.96 -3.35 -16.90
C ILE A 99 3.16 -3.91 -18.09
N GLN A 100 2.99 -5.23 -18.20
CA GLN A 100 2.12 -5.84 -19.22
C GLN A 100 0.66 -5.40 -19.11
N ASN A 101 0.23 -4.94 -17.93
CA ASN A 101 -1.13 -4.46 -17.66
C ASN A 101 -1.19 -2.93 -17.47
N ILE A 102 -0.15 -2.18 -17.86
CA ILE A 102 0.01 -0.75 -17.54
C ILE A 102 -1.22 0.10 -17.90
N HIS A 103 -1.79 -0.09 -19.10
CA HIS A 103 -2.95 0.67 -19.56
C HIS A 103 -4.22 0.40 -18.74
N ARG A 104 -4.31 -0.75 -18.09
CA ARG A 104 -5.46 -1.11 -17.24
C ARG A 104 -5.40 -0.46 -15.86
N LEU A 105 -4.27 0.19 -15.53
CA LEU A 105 -4.13 0.97 -14.31
C LEU A 105 -4.69 2.39 -14.45
N ALA A 106 -5.03 2.82 -15.68
CA ALA A 106 -5.63 4.13 -15.95
C ALA A 106 -7.01 4.33 -15.29
N ASP A 107 -7.65 3.23 -14.87
CA ASP A 107 -8.95 3.25 -14.18
C ASP A 107 -8.84 3.59 -12.68
N PHE A 108 -7.62 3.81 -12.17
CA PHE A 108 -7.36 4.19 -10.78
C PHE A 108 -6.72 5.57 -10.69
N ASP A 109 -7.07 6.28 -9.62
CA ASP A 109 -6.55 7.62 -9.34
C ASP A 109 -5.17 7.57 -8.69
N VAL A 110 -4.82 6.45 -8.05
CA VAL A 110 -3.53 6.20 -7.38
C VAL A 110 -3.12 4.73 -7.57
N ILE A 111 -1.83 4.47 -7.71
CA ILE A 111 -1.25 3.12 -7.74
C ILE A 111 -0.39 2.90 -6.50
N GLY A 112 -0.82 1.99 -5.65
CA GLY A 112 -0.22 1.64 -4.38
C GLY A 112 0.67 0.41 -4.42
N MET A 113 1.74 0.42 -3.63
CA MET A 113 2.64 -0.73 -3.41
C MET A 113 3.25 -0.68 -2.01
N THR A 114 3.47 -1.83 -1.35
CA THR A 114 4.15 -1.81 -0.04
C THR A 114 5.66 -1.80 -0.19
N GLU A 115 6.36 -0.98 0.60
CA GLU A 115 7.82 -0.80 0.49
C GLU A 115 8.58 -2.14 0.46
N LYS A 116 8.20 -3.07 1.35
CA LYS A 116 8.83 -4.39 1.48
C LYS A 116 8.61 -5.31 0.28
N GLU A 117 7.48 -5.15 -0.43
CA GLU A 117 7.14 -5.98 -1.60
C GLU A 117 7.70 -5.38 -2.90
N VAL A 118 8.08 -4.10 -2.92
CA VAL A 118 8.66 -3.46 -4.12
C VAL A 118 10.09 -3.91 -4.39
N GLY A 119 10.85 -4.25 -3.35
CA GLY A 119 12.23 -4.69 -3.51
C GLY A 119 12.90 -5.09 -2.20
N ASN A 120 13.96 -5.89 -2.33
CA ASN A 120 14.72 -6.47 -1.21
C ASN A 120 15.84 -5.55 -0.65
N SER A 121 16.05 -4.38 -1.26
CA SER A 121 17.00 -3.36 -0.83
C SER A 121 16.52 -1.99 -1.29
N ILE A 122 17.01 -0.92 -0.64
CA ILE A 122 16.67 0.47 -1.02
C ILE A 122 16.92 0.71 -2.52
N PHE A 123 18.07 0.28 -3.02
CA PHE A 123 18.42 0.42 -4.43
C PHE A 123 17.46 -0.34 -5.35
N ASN A 124 17.12 -1.60 -5.02
CA ASN A 124 16.16 -2.39 -5.80
C ASN A 124 14.77 -1.74 -5.81
N ARG A 125 14.33 -1.20 -4.66
CA ARG A 125 13.06 -0.48 -4.53
C ARG A 125 13.04 0.76 -5.43
N MET A 126 14.06 1.61 -5.36
CA MET A 126 14.19 2.78 -6.23
C MET A 126 14.17 2.40 -7.72
N GLN A 127 14.92 1.36 -8.11
CA GLN A 127 14.94 0.90 -9.50
C GLN A 127 13.56 0.44 -9.97
N ASN A 128 12.81 -0.27 -9.13
CA ASN A 128 11.49 -0.77 -9.49
C ASN A 128 10.43 0.33 -9.53
N ILE A 129 10.48 1.29 -8.61
CA ILE A 129 9.64 2.50 -8.65
C ILE A 129 9.92 3.27 -9.95
N ALA A 130 11.18 3.52 -10.29
CA ALA A 130 11.57 4.21 -11.52
C ALA A 130 11.12 3.48 -12.78
N LYS A 131 11.21 2.15 -12.82
CA LYS A 131 10.70 1.34 -13.93
C LYS A 131 9.19 1.49 -14.09
N LEU A 132 8.43 1.47 -12.99
CA LEU A 132 6.98 1.67 -13.06
C LEU A 132 6.65 3.08 -13.53
N ARG A 133 7.32 4.10 -12.97
CA ARG A 133 7.14 5.50 -13.36
C ARG A 133 7.36 5.69 -14.86
N LEU A 134 8.48 5.21 -15.39
CA LEU A 134 8.78 5.27 -16.81
C LEU A 134 7.75 4.52 -17.66
N ALA A 135 7.26 3.35 -17.20
CA ALA A 135 6.23 2.60 -17.92
C ALA A 135 4.90 3.37 -18.00
N LEU A 136 4.49 4.01 -16.89
CA LEU A 136 3.31 4.86 -16.86
C LEU A 136 3.49 6.09 -17.76
N ASP A 137 4.64 6.77 -17.70
CA ASP A 137 4.94 7.95 -18.53
C ASP A 137 4.93 7.62 -20.02
N ASN A 138 5.54 6.50 -20.40
CA ASN A 138 5.53 6.00 -21.78
C ASN A 138 4.11 5.62 -22.25
N ALA A 139 3.22 5.25 -21.33
CA ALA A 139 1.82 4.99 -21.58
C ALA A 139 0.94 6.26 -21.55
N GLY A 140 1.53 7.44 -21.28
CA GLY A 140 0.82 8.72 -21.16
C GLY A 140 -0.01 8.85 -19.86
N LEU A 141 0.32 8.05 -18.84
CA LEU A 141 -0.39 8.02 -17.56
C LEU A 141 0.40 8.79 -16.50
N HIS A 142 -0.20 9.81 -15.91
CA HIS A 142 0.39 10.60 -14.82
C HIS A 142 -0.13 10.18 -13.44
N THR A 143 -0.64 8.94 -13.33
CA THR A 143 -1.17 8.40 -12.08
C THR A 143 -0.09 8.40 -10.99
N PRO A 144 -0.35 9.00 -9.81
CA PRO A 144 0.56 8.99 -8.67
C PRO A 144 0.90 7.58 -8.18
N ILE A 145 2.14 7.39 -7.75
CA ILE A 145 2.62 6.17 -7.10
C ILE A 145 2.68 6.38 -5.59
N HIS A 146 1.98 5.54 -4.83
CA HIS A 146 2.00 5.53 -3.37
C HIS A 146 2.82 4.36 -2.84
N VAL A 147 3.82 4.66 -2.02
CA VAL A 147 4.64 3.67 -1.33
C VAL A 147 4.16 3.54 0.12
N PHE A 148 3.52 2.40 0.42
CA PHE A 148 3.01 2.09 1.74
C PHE A 148 4.10 1.70 2.71
N GLY A 149 4.04 2.28 3.90
CA GLY A 149 4.91 1.97 5.02
C GLY A 149 6.35 2.41 4.76
N SER A 150 6.59 3.55 4.12
CA SER A 150 7.91 4.18 3.96
C SER A 150 8.47 4.56 5.35
N LEU A 151 9.27 3.65 5.94
CA LEU A 151 9.53 3.64 7.38
C LEU A 151 10.53 4.69 7.88
N ASP A 152 11.35 5.28 7.00
CA ASP A 152 12.42 6.17 7.42
C ASP A 152 12.49 7.49 6.60
N THR A 153 12.98 8.54 7.26
CA THR A 153 13.09 9.88 6.69
C THR A 153 14.13 9.98 5.58
N VAL A 154 15.00 8.97 5.41
CA VAL A 154 16.05 8.94 4.40
C VAL A 154 15.55 8.31 3.10
N THR A 155 14.72 7.27 3.16
CA THR A 155 14.19 6.57 1.98
C THR A 155 13.10 7.35 1.27
N THR A 156 12.30 8.13 1.99
CA THR A 156 11.24 8.97 1.40
C THR A 156 11.73 9.88 0.26
N PRO A 157 12.74 10.76 0.45
CA PRO A 157 13.27 11.56 -0.65
C PRO A 157 13.92 10.73 -1.76
N MET A 158 14.48 9.56 -1.44
CA MET A 158 15.03 8.65 -2.47
C MET A 158 13.94 8.07 -3.36
N TYR A 159 12.82 7.62 -2.79
CA TYR A 159 11.68 7.09 -3.55
C TYR A 159 10.97 8.20 -4.32
N PHE A 160 10.90 9.42 -3.77
CA PHE A 160 10.42 10.59 -4.51
C PHE A 160 11.25 10.85 -5.76
N LEU A 161 12.58 10.87 -5.63
CA LEU A 161 13.49 11.02 -6.79
C LEU A 161 13.37 9.86 -7.80
N ALA A 162 12.97 8.67 -7.34
CA ALA A 162 12.70 7.52 -8.20
C ALA A 162 11.34 7.60 -8.90
N GLY A 163 10.47 8.54 -8.54
CA GLY A 163 9.17 8.77 -9.18
C GLY A 163 7.95 8.31 -8.37
N ALA A 164 8.09 8.08 -7.06
CA ALA A 164 6.96 7.97 -6.15
C ALA A 164 6.46 9.34 -5.69
N ASP A 165 5.17 9.43 -5.33
CA ASP A 165 4.48 10.70 -5.08
C ASP A 165 3.88 10.78 -3.67
N ILE A 166 3.40 9.65 -3.15
CA ILE A 166 2.66 9.56 -1.89
C ILE A 166 3.39 8.57 -0.98
N PHE A 167 3.47 8.90 0.31
CA PHE A 167 4.18 8.13 1.31
C PHE A 167 3.40 8.14 2.61
N ASP A 168 3.31 6.99 3.27
CA ASP A 168 2.80 6.86 4.62
C ASP A 168 3.70 5.95 5.47
N GLY A 169 3.46 5.94 6.78
CA GLY A 169 4.20 5.12 7.73
C GLY A 169 3.87 5.55 9.15
N LEU A 170 3.98 4.64 10.11
CA LEU A 170 3.72 4.95 11.53
C LEU A 170 5.03 5.05 12.35
N THR A 171 6.15 4.63 11.78
CA THR A 171 7.43 4.51 12.47
C THR A 171 7.94 5.84 13.01
N TRP A 172 7.81 6.92 12.24
CA TRP A 172 8.23 8.27 12.66
C TRP A 172 7.40 8.82 13.83
N LEU A 173 6.18 8.34 14.06
CA LEU A 173 5.39 8.69 15.26
C LEU A 173 5.83 7.90 16.51
N ARG A 174 6.52 6.78 16.32
CA ARG A 174 7.04 5.94 17.41
C ARG A 174 8.36 6.45 17.96
N PHE A 175 9.06 7.32 17.23
CA PHE A 175 10.32 7.90 17.67
C PHE A 175 10.16 9.40 17.93
N ALA A 176 10.48 9.83 19.14
CA ALA A 176 10.68 11.24 19.46
C ALA A 176 12.19 11.51 19.55
N PHE A 177 12.64 12.64 18.99
CA PHE A 177 14.04 13.03 19.05
C PHE A 177 14.17 14.26 19.95
N HIS A 178 15.01 14.18 20.97
CA HIS A 178 15.31 15.29 21.88
C HIS A 178 16.78 15.27 22.28
N ASP A 179 17.49 16.38 22.10
CA ASP A 179 18.93 16.56 22.40
C ASP A 179 19.85 15.47 21.82
N GLY A 180 19.59 15.04 20.58
CA GLY A 180 20.38 14.00 19.91
C GLY A 180 20.11 12.57 20.40
N HIS A 181 19.14 12.40 21.30
CA HIS A 181 18.67 11.11 21.77
C HIS A 181 17.37 10.70 21.10
N THR A 182 17.24 9.41 20.81
CA THR A 182 16.03 8.78 20.27
C THR A 182 15.23 8.16 21.41
N PHE A 183 13.98 8.59 21.56
CA PHE A 183 13.02 8.08 22.53
C PHE A 183 11.94 7.28 21.81
N ILE A 184 11.57 6.12 22.34
CA ILE A 184 10.48 5.30 21.79
C ILE A 184 9.18 5.65 22.52
N ASN A 185 8.23 6.26 21.80
CA ASN A 185 6.87 6.45 22.28
C ASN A 185 6.15 5.10 22.27
N LYS A 186 5.85 4.56 23.46
CA LYS A 186 4.86 3.48 23.59
C LYS A 186 3.46 4.05 23.33
N ILE A 187 3.01 3.98 22.09
CA ILE A 187 1.63 4.29 21.73
C ILE A 187 0.77 3.08 22.16
N THR A 188 0.17 3.17 23.33
CA THR A 188 -0.83 2.20 23.79
C THR A 188 -2.18 2.56 23.15
N VAL A 189 -2.55 1.85 22.08
CA VAL A 189 -3.91 1.91 21.54
C VAL A 189 -4.81 1.15 22.51
N ARG A 190 -5.69 1.86 23.22
CA ARG A 190 -6.71 1.27 24.10
C ARG A 190 -7.92 0.81 23.30
#